data_AF-A0A3C1W7W3-F1
#
_entry.id   AF-A0A3C1W7W3-F1
#
_cell.length_a   1.000
_cell.length_b   1.000
_cell.length_c   1.000
_cell.angle_alpha   90.00
_cell.angle_beta   90.00
_cell.angle_gamma   90.00
#
_symmetry.space_group_name_H-M   'P 1'
#
loop_
_entity.id
_entity.type
_entity.pdbx_description
1 polymer ?
#
loop_
_entity_poly.entity_id
_entity_poly.type
_entity_poly.pdbx_seq_one_letter_code
_entity_poly.pdbx_strand_id
1 'polypeptide(L)' 'MELPVFKIREKLEKCVQDGGRVLLKAPTGSGKSTGVPVMLLETGEINGMIIVVQPRRIAARLLAGFVASLMGSKVG' A
#
# COMPACT_ATOMS: atom_id res chain seq x y z
N MET A 1 -6.86 -5.58 12.31
CA MET A 1 -7.82 -4.50 12.01
C MET A 1 -7.91 -4.38 10.51
N GLU A 2 -9.10 -4.50 9.93
CA GLU A 2 -9.27 -4.47 8.47
C GLU A 2 -9.55 -3.03 8.01
N LEU A 3 -8.64 -2.46 7.22
CA LEU A 3 -8.78 -1.11 6.66
C LEU A 3 -9.78 -1.10 5.50
N PRO A 4 -10.58 -0.03 5.30
CA PRO A 4 -11.55 0.05 4.20
C PRO A 4 -10.96 -0.17 2.81
N VAL A 5 -9.68 0.16 2.60
CA VAL A 5 -8.99 -0.03 1.32
C VAL A 5 -8.82 -1.51 0.94
N PHE A 6 -8.86 -2.46 1.87
CA PHE A 6 -8.69 -3.88 1.50
C PHE A 6 -9.82 -4.41 0.61
N LYS A 7 -10.99 -3.75 0.63
CA LYS A 7 -12.13 -4.08 -0.24
C LYS A 7 -11.85 -3.92 -1.74
N ILE A 8 -10.77 -3.23 -2.12
CA ILE A 8 -10.40 -3.05 -3.54
C ILE A 8 -9.33 -4.04 -4.03
N ARG A 9 -8.91 -5.00 -3.20
CA ARG A 9 -7.79 -5.91 -3.48
C ARG A 9 -7.86 -6.53 -4.88
N GLU A 10 -8.90 -7.32 -5.14
CA GLU A 10 -9.04 -8.05 -6.41
C GLU A 10 -9.00 -7.11 -7.63
N LYS A 11 -9.66 -5.95 -7.51
CA LYS A 11 -9.67 -4.95 -8.58
C LYS A 11 -8.29 -4.32 -8.79
N LEU A 12 -7.55 -4.06 -7.72
CA LEU A 12 -6.20 -3.52 -7.78
C LEU A 12 -5.24 -4.52 -8.44
N GLU A 13 -5.28 -5.79 -8.00
CA GLU A 13 -4.43 -6.86 -8.51
C GLU A 13 -4.62 -7.04 -10.01
N LYS A 14 -5.88 -7.13 -10.47
CA LYS A 14 -6.20 -7.20 -11.89
C LYS A 14 -5.66 -6.01 -12.69
N CYS A 15 -5.85 -4.79 -12.20
CA CYS A 15 -5.34 -3.59 -12.89
C CYS A 15 -3.82 -3.53 -12.97
N VAL A 16 -3.11 -4.13 -12.03
CA VAL A 16 -1.64 -4.19 -12.03
C VAL A 16 -1.15 -5.26 -12.99
N GLN A 17 -1.78 -6.44 -13.00
CA GLN A 17 -1.49 -7.54 -13.94
C GLN A 17 -1.69 -7.13 -15.41
N ASP A 18 -2.75 -6.37 -15.69
CA ASP A 18 -3.07 -5.88 -17.04
C ASP A 18 -2.01 -4.89 -17.59
N GLY A 19 -1.05 -4.46 -16.76
CA GLY A 19 0.04 -3.56 -17.12
C GLY A 19 -0.42 -2.13 -17.36
N GLY A 20 -0.05 -1.19 -16.49
CA GLY A 20 -0.43 0.21 -16.71
C GLY A 20 -0.32 1.12 -15.50
N ARG A 21 -1.01 2.26 -15.57
CA ARG A 21 -1.11 3.26 -14.49
C ARG A 21 -2.49 3.16 -13.86
N VAL A 22 -2.55 3.05 -12.54
CA VAL A 22 -3.80 2.97 -11.78
C VAL A 22 -4.05 4.27 -11.03
N LEU A 23 -5.24 4.86 -11.21
CA LEU A 23 -5.71 5.98 -10.40
C LEU A 23 -6.65 5.47 -9.31
N LEU A 24 -6.20 5.55 -8.05
CA LEU A 24 -7.01 5.17 -6.90
C LEU A 24 -7.60 6.41 -6.20
N LYS A 25 -8.93 6.47 -6.12
CA LYS A 25 -9.67 7.44 -5.30
C LYS A 25 -10.30 6.73 -4.10
N ALA A 26 -9.99 7.21 -2.90
CA ALA A 26 -10.70 6.80 -1.68
C ALA A 26 -10.69 7.95 -0.65
N PRO A 27 -11.60 7.97 0.34
CA PRO A 27 -11.62 9.00 1.39
C PRO A 27 -10.34 9.04 2.25
N THR A 28 -10.03 10.18 2.84
CA THR A 28 -8.95 10.28 3.85
C THR A 28 -9.26 9.32 5.01
N GLY A 29 -8.23 8.70 5.59
CA GLY A 29 -8.40 7.70 6.66
C GLY A 29 -8.79 6.30 6.17
N SER A 30 -9.08 6.09 4.88
CA SER A 30 -9.43 4.76 4.35
C SER A 30 -8.28 3.75 4.32
N GLY A 31 -7.06 4.18 4.65
CA GLY A 31 -5.87 3.33 4.64
C GLY A 31 -5.14 3.21 3.29
N LYS A 32 -5.37 4.12 2.32
CA LYS A 32 -4.71 4.04 0.99
C LYS A 32 -3.20 3.85 1.06
N SER A 33 -2.51 4.76 1.75
CA SER A 33 -1.05 4.76 1.81
C SER A 33 -0.48 3.57 2.58
N THR A 34 -1.27 2.97 3.48
CA THR A 34 -0.84 1.86 4.35
C THR A 34 -1.18 0.49 3.76
N GLY A 35 -2.38 0.32 3.20
CA GLY A 35 -2.89 -0.96 2.72
C GLY A 35 -2.53 -1.28 1.28
N VAL A 36 -2.49 -0.29 0.37
CA VAL A 36 -2.16 -0.54 -1.04
C VAL A 36 -0.78 -1.16 -1.22
N PRO A 37 0.30 -0.64 -0.59
CA PRO A 37 1.63 -1.24 -0.74
C PRO A 37 1.68 -2.68 -0.22
N VAL A 38 0.96 -2.96 0.87
CA VAL A 38 0.87 -4.30 1.46
C VAL A 38 0.14 -5.27 0.54
N MET A 39 -1.00 -4.86 -0.02
CA MET A 39 -1.73 -5.67 -1.01
C MET A 39 -0.84 -6.02 -2.21
N LEU A 40 -0.11 -5.04 -2.74
CA LEU A 40 0.80 -5.24 -3.87
C LEU A 40 1.99 -6.14 -3.54
N LEU A 41 2.48 -6.09 -2.30
CA LEU A 41 3.58 -6.95 -1.87
C LEU A 41 3.13 -8.40 -1.71
N GLU A 42 1.93 -8.60 -1.16
CA GLU A 42 1.35 -9.92 -0.91
C GLU A 42 0.97 -10.69 -2.18
N THR A 43 0.85 -10.03 -3.34
CA THR A 43 0.63 -10.74 -4.61
C THR A 43 1.80 -11.64 -4.98
N GLY A 44 3.02 -11.32 -4.50
CA GLY A 44 4.24 -12.03 -4.88
C GLY A 44 4.67 -11.82 -6.34
N GLU A 45 3.97 -10.98 -7.10
CA GLU A 45 4.23 -10.75 -8.53
C GLU A 45 5.27 -9.64 -8.76
N ILE A 46 5.54 -8.82 -7.75
CA ILE A 46 6.46 -7.68 -7.85
C ILE A 46 7.90 -8.15 -7.62
N ASN A 47 8.63 -8.39 -8.72
CA ASN A 47 10.07 -8.59 -8.69
C ASN A 47 10.81 -7.25 -8.54
N GLY A 48 10.90 -6.73 -7.31
CA GLY A 48 11.61 -5.48 -7.04
C GLY A 48 11.15 -4.75 -5.78
N MET A 49 11.21 -3.42 -5.82
CA MET A 49 10.88 -2.55 -4.70
C MET A 49 9.60 -1.76 -4.96
N ILE A 50 8.69 -1.73 -3.98
CA ILE A 50 7.53 -0.85 -3.98
C ILE A 50 7.92 0.49 -3.34
N ILE A 51 7.92 1.56 -4.14
CA ILE A 51 8.25 2.91 -3.67
C ILE A 51 6.97 3.68 -3.36
N VAL A 52 6.83 4.15 -2.12
CA VAL A 52 5.70 4.98 -1.68
C VAL A 52 6.17 6.40 -1.38
N VAL A 53 5.75 7.35 -2.20
CA VAL A 53 6.13 8.76 -2.03
C VAL A 53 5.15 9.47 -1.10
N GLN A 54 5.68 10.26 -0.16
CA GLN A 54 4.90 11.14 0.70
C GLN A 54 5.47 12.57 0.63
N PRO A 55 4.62 13.61 0.62
CA PRO A 55 5.08 14.99 0.42
C PRO A 55 5.84 15.57 1.62
N ARG A 56 5.79 14.91 2.79
CA ARG A 56 6.42 15.37 4.03
C ARG A 56 7.22 14.23 4.67
N ARG A 57 8.43 14.53 5.13
CA ARG A 57 9.33 13.55 5.79
C ARG A 57 8.67 12.87 7.00
N ILE A 58 7.92 13.62 7.82
CA ILE A 58 7.22 13.04 8.97
C ILE A 58 6.15 12.03 8.55
N ALA A 59 5.40 12.29 7.48
CA ALA A 59 4.39 11.38 6.97
C ALA A 59 5.02 10.08 6.43
N ALA A 60 6.16 10.18 5.72
CA ALA A 60 6.91 9.01 5.26
C ALA A 60 7.36 8.12 6.42
N ARG A 61 7.94 8.70 7.49
CA ARG A 61 8.43 7.93 8.65
C ARG A 61 7.29 7.28 9.43
N LEU A 62 6.21 8.01 9.67
CA LEU A 62 5.03 7.47 10.36
C LEU A 62 4.37 6.35 9.54
N LEU A 63 4.30 6.52 8.22
CA LEU A 63 3.78 5.50 7.33
C LEU A 63 4.62 4.23 7.38
N ALA A 64 5.95 4.34 7.27
CA ALA A 64 6.86 3.20 7.37
C ALA A 64 6.69 2.45 8.71
N GLY A 65 6.63 3.19 9.83
CA GLY A 65 6.38 2.61 11.15
C GLY A 65 5.05 1.87 11.24
N PHE A 66 3.97 2.47 10.70
CA PHE A 66 2.65 1.83 10.69
C PHE A 66 2.64 0.55 9.85
N VAL A 67 3.21 0.59 8.63
CA VAL A 67 3.25 -0.58 7.74
C VAL A 67 4.09 -1.69 8.34
N ALA A 68 5.26 -1.38 8.92
CA ALA A 68 6.08 -2.36 9.60
C ALA A 68 5.31 -3.06 10.74
N SER A 69 4.60 -2.28 11.57
CA SER A 69 3.74 -2.82 12.64
C SER A 69 2.61 -3.69 12.10
N LEU A 70 1.98 -3.31 10.97
CA LEU A 70 0.92 -4.11 10.34
C LEU A 70 1.43 -5.47 9.89
N MET A 71 2.67 -5.52 9.40
CA MET A 71 3.33 -6.72 8.90
C MET A 71 4.09 -7.51 9.97
N GLY A 72 4.04 -7.09 11.24
CA GLY A 72 4.79 -7.75 12.32
C GLY A 72 6.31 -7.63 12.17
N SER A 73 6.80 -6.58 11.50
CA SER A 73 8.22 -6.32 11.24
C SER A 73 8.70 -5.02 11.89
N LYS A 74 10.00 -4.77 11.84
CA LYS A 74 10.60 -3.49 12.25
C LYS A 74 10.88 -2.63 11.02
N VAL A 75 10.96 -1.32 11.22
CA VAL A 75 11.44 -0.40 10.18
C VAL A 75 12.95 -0.53 10.06
N GLY A 76 13.44 -0.64 8.82
CA GLY A 76 14.85 -0.89 8.52
C GLY A 76 15.22 -2.36 8.64
#